data_AF-A0A3S2VB18-F1
#
_entry.id   AF-A0A3S2VB18-F1
#
_cell.length_a   1.000
_cell.length_b   1.000
_cell.length_c   1.000
_cell.angle_alpha   90.00
_cell.angle_beta   90.00
_cell.angle_gamma   90.00
#
_symmetry.space_group_name_H-M   'P 1'
#
loop_
_entity.id
_entity.type
_entity.pdbx_description
1 polymer ?
#
loop_
_entity_poly.entity_id
_entity_poly.type
_entity_poly.pdbx_seq_one_letter_code
_entity_poly.pdbx_strand_id
1 'polypeptide(L)'
;MAADRYERQVQLLVNVLPFAGAERCFALKGGTAINLFYRDLPRLSVDIDLTYLPIKERAESLADIDAALNRIARAIEAELPGVRTSRIAGGGGADTRILVRQGATEVKIETSPVTRGVVNEPTPRRVTETVEDRFGFAEISVLSFEVACCRFHGHLV
;
A
#
# COMPACT_ATOMS: atom_id res chain seq x y z
N MET A 1 -13.74 4.09 -21.60
CA MET A 1 -14.76 4.65 -20.68
C MET A 1 -14.17 4.80 -19.27
N ALA A 2 -14.90 5.39 -18.31
CA ALA A 2 -14.43 5.52 -16.93
C ALA A 2 -14.17 4.15 -16.26
N ALA A 3 -14.97 3.13 -16.59
CA ALA A 3 -14.80 1.75 -16.12
C ALA A 3 -13.45 1.13 -16.56
N ASP A 4 -13.08 1.25 -17.84
CA ASP A 4 -11.79 0.70 -18.33
C ASP A 4 -10.58 1.36 -17.65
N ARG A 5 -10.68 2.66 -17.33
CA ARG A 5 -9.61 3.36 -16.60
C ARG A 5 -9.49 2.81 -15.17
N TYR A 6 -10.62 2.54 -14.53
CA TYR A 6 -10.68 1.95 -13.20
C TYR A 6 -10.08 0.54 -13.17
N GLU A 7 -10.49 -0.34 -14.08
CA GLU A 7 -9.98 -1.72 -14.11
C GLU A 7 -8.47 -1.76 -14.35
N ARG A 8 -7.94 -0.92 -15.25
CA ARG A 8 -6.49 -0.79 -15.44
C ARG A 8 -5.77 -0.33 -14.17
N GLN A 9 -6.40 0.55 -13.40
CA GLN A 9 -5.83 1.05 -12.16
C GLN A 9 -5.82 -0.02 -11.06
N VAL A 10 -6.90 -0.78 -10.93
CA VAL A 10 -6.95 -1.94 -10.01
C VAL A 10 -5.97 -3.02 -10.45
N GLN A 11 -5.86 -3.29 -11.75
CA GLN A 11 -4.88 -4.24 -12.27
C GLN A 11 -3.45 -3.83 -11.91
N LEU A 12 -3.09 -2.55 -12.13
CA LEU A 12 -1.77 -2.04 -11.76
C LEU A 12 -1.55 -2.14 -10.24
N LEU A 13 -2.58 -1.86 -9.43
CA LEU A 13 -2.49 -1.99 -7.98
C LEU A 13 -2.22 -3.43 -7.55
N VAL A 14 -2.98 -4.40 -8.06
CA VAL A 14 -2.81 -5.83 -7.75
C VAL A 14 -1.42 -6.32 -8.14
N ASN A 15 -0.93 -5.91 -9.31
CA ASN A 15 0.43 -6.24 -9.75
C ASN A 15 1.52 -5.64 -8.85
N VAL A 16 1.25 -4.49 -8.21
CA VAL A 16 2.22 -3.78 -7.37
C VAL A 16 2.22 -4.28 -5.91
N LEU A 17 1.11 -4.82 -5.41
CA LEU A 17 0.96 -5.28 -4.04
C LEU A 17 2.04 -6.27 -3.56
N PRO A 18 2.46 -7.28 -4.36
CA PRO A 18 3.50 -8.22 -3.94
C PRO A 18 4.83 -7.55 -3.57
N PHE A 19 5.19 -6.47 -4.25
CA PHE A 19 6.43 -5.72 -3.96
C PHE A 19 6.36 -5.00 -2.62
N ALA A 20 5.20 -4.42 -2.29
CA ALA A 20 4.97 -3.85 -0.97
C ALA A 20 4.92 -4.94 0.11
N GLY A 21 4.34 -6.10 -0.19
CA GLY A 21 4.22 -7.23 0.74
C GLY A 21 5.54 -7.94 1.04
N ALA A 22 6.53 -7.83 0.15
CA ALA A 22 7.88 -8.34 0.40
C ALA A 22 8.59 -7.60 1.55
N GLU A 23 8.25 -6.33 1.78
CA GLU A 23 8.80 -5.53 2.88
C GLU A 23 8.03 -5.77 4.18
N ARG A 24 8.52 -6.73 4.98
CA ARG A 24 7.91 -7.14 6.27
C ARG A 24 7.84 -6.05 7.35
N CYS A 25 8.51 -4.91 7.14
CA CYS A 25 8.37 -3.75 8.02
C CYS A 25 7.06 -2.99 7.81
N PHE A 26 6.24 -3.37 6.82
CA PHE A 26 4.97 -2.74 6.52
C PHE A 26 3.77 -3.70 6.66
N ALA A 27 2.62 -3.11 6.97
CA ALA A 27 1.31 -3.73 6.78
C ALA A 27 0.35 -2.79 6.05
N LEU A 28 -0.52 -3.37 5.21
CA LEU A 28 -1.55 -2.65 4.47
C LEU A 28 -2.68 -2.21 5.41
N LYS A 29 -3.14 -0.97 5.25
CA LYS A 29 -4.29 -0.39 5.95
C LYS A 29 -5.28 0.26 4.98
N GLY A 30 -6.32 0.88 5.54
CA GLY A 30 -7.17 1.83 4.82
C GLY A 30 -8.17 1.19 3.86
N GLY A 31 -8.63 1.99 2.89
CA GLY A 31 -9.72 1.60 1.99
C GLY A 31 -9.37 0.45 1.07
N THR A 32 -8.11 0.34 0.66
CA THR A 32 -7.62 -0.70 -0.26
C THR A 32 -7.53 -2.06 0.43
N ALA A 33 -7.08 -2.09 1.70
CA ALA A 33 -7.19 -3.29 2.54
C ALA A 33 -8.64 -3.81 2.59
N ILE A 34 -9.58 -2.93 2.91
CA ILE A 34 -11.01 -3.28 3.01
C ILE A 34 -11.57 -3.76 1.66
N ASN A 35 -11.21 -3.08 0.57
CA ASN A 35 -11.79 -3.32 -0.74
C ASN A 35 -11.26 -4.56 -1.46
N LEU A 36 -10.05 -5.02 -1.15
CA LEU A 36 -9.44 -6.14 -1.85
C LEU A 36 -9.41 -7.41 -1.00
N PHE A 37 -9.35 -7.29 0.32
CA PHE A 37 -9.12 -8.42 1.24
C PHE A 37 -10.30 -8.72 2.17
N TYR A 38 -11.30 -7.84 2.23
CA TYR A 38 -12.50 -8.02 3.08
C TYR A 38 -13.82 -7.92 2.32
N ARG A 39 -13.84 -7.27 1.16
CA ARG A 39 -15.06 -7.03 0.36
C ARG A 39 -14.72 -7.20 -1.12
N ASP A 40 -15.72 -7.45 -1.94
CA ASP A 40 -15.55 -7.63 -3.39
C ASP A 40 -15.53 -6.28 -4.15
N LEU A 41 -14.53 -5.43 -3.87
CA LEU A 41 -14.35 -4.13 -4.54
C LEU A 41 -15.60 -3.20 -4.57
N PRO A 42 -16.33 -3.00 -3.46
CA PRO A 42 -17.61 -2.27 -3.47
C PRO A 42 -17.48 -0.75 -3.72
N ARG A 43 -16.26 -0.20 -3.68
CA ARG A 43 -15.98 1.22 -3.88
C ARG A 43 -14.57 1.45 -4.44
N LEU A 44 -14.31 2.64 -4.97
CA LEU A 44 -13.00 3.04 -5.45
C LEU A 44 -12.04 3.32 -4.28
N SER A 45 -10.96 2.55 -4.18
CA SER A 45 -9.77 2.86 -3.38
C SER A 45 -8.58 2.25 -4.11
N VAL A 46 -7.68 3.09 -4.61
CA VAL A 46 -6.61 2.73 -5.55
C VAL A 46 -5.23 3.20 -5.09
N ASP A 47 -5.12 3.58 -3.82
CA ASP A 47 -3.87 3.92 -3.14
C ASP A 47 -3.48 2.78 -2.18
N ILE A 48 -2.20 2.43 -2.14
CA ILE A 48 -1.62 1.43 -1.23
C ILE A 48 -1.14 2.17 0.01
N ASP A 49 -1.97 2.12 1.06
CA ASP A 49 -1.68 2.71 2.35
C ASP A 49 -0.91 1.73 3.25
N LEU A 50 0.34 2.04 3.59
CA LEU A 50 1.20 1.22 4.44
C LEU A 50 1.42 1.82 5.83
N THR A 51 1.48 0.96 6.83
CA THR A 51 1.86 1.29 8.21
C THR A 51 3.20 0.66 8.54
N TYR A 52 4.15 1.48 9.01
CA TYR A 52 5.44 0.99 9.49
C TYR A 52 5.28 0.34 10.87
N LEU A 53 5.70 -0.93 10.97
CA LEU A 53 5.45 -1.77 12.14
C LEU A 53 6.47 -1.57 13.27
N PRO A 54 7.79 -1.48 13.01
CA PRO A 54 8.76 -1.34 14.09
C PRO A 54 8.58 -0.03 14.88
N ILE A 55 8.69 -0.12 16.21
CA ILE A 55 8.71 1.05 17.09
C ILE A 55 10.18 1.41 17.35
N LYS A 56 10.61 2.51 16.76
CA LYS A 56 11.99 3.02 16.83
C LYS A 56 11.99 4.54 17.01
N GLU A 57 13.16 5.11 17.25
CA GLU A 57 13.34 6.56 17.20
C GLU A 57 12.94 7.13 15.83
N ARG A 58 12.44 8.37 15.83
CA ARG A 58 11.86 8.98 14.62
C ARG A 58 12.83 8.98 13.44
N ALA A 59 14.08 9.37 13.67
CA ALA A 59 15.09 9.44 12.62
C ALA A 59 15.39 8.05 12.03
N GLU A 60 15.47 7.03 12.89
CA GLU A 60 15.72 5.65 12.48
C GLU A 60 14.53 5.08 11.69
N SER A 61 13.30 5.29 12.17
CA SER A 61 12.09 4.88 11.43
C SER A 61 12.03 5.51 10.05
N LEU A 62 12.37 6.79 9.92
CA LEU A 62 12.37 7.50 8.63
C LEU A 62 13.42 6.95 7.67
N ALA A 63 14.62 6.65 8.16
CA ALA A 63 15.68 6.04 7.36
C ALA A 63 15.29 4.64 6.86
N ASP A 64 14.69 3.82 7.72
CA ASP A 64 14.22 2.48 7.38
C ASP A 64 13.09 2.52 6.35
N ILE A 65 12.11 3.42 6.55
CA ILE A 65 11.02 3.66 5.61
C ILE A 65 11.57 4.07 4.24
N ASP A 66 12.51 5.02 4.22
CA ASP A 66 13.09 5.48 2.97
C ASP A 66 13.80 4.35 2.20
N ALA A 67 14.61 3.57 2.91
CA ALA A 67 15.32 2.43 2.36
C ALA A 67 14.35 1.35 1.84
N ALA A 68 13.28 1.04 2.57
CA ALA A 68 12.28 0.06 2.16
C ALA A 68 11.50 0.53 0.93
N LEU A 69 11.06 1.78 0.90
CA LEU A 69 10.40 2.36 -0.27
C LEU A 69 11.35 2.40 -1.51
N ASN A 70 12.66 2.55 -1.30
CA ASN A 70 13.64 2.51 -2.40
C ASN A 70 13.79 1.09 -2.96
N ARG A 71 13.76 0.06 -2.10
CA ARG A 71 13.74 -1.34 -2.53
C ARG A 71 12.46 -1.68 -3.29
N ILE A 72 11.30 -1.26 -2.79
CA ILE A 72 10.00 -1.44 -3.47
C ILE A 72 10.05 -0.81 -4.87
N ALA A 73 10.44 0.46 -4.97
CA ALA A 73 10.50 1.17 -6.25
C ALA A 73 11.40 0.47 -7.27
N ARG A 74 12.61 0.07 -6.85
CA ARG A 74 13.56 -0.64 -7.71
C ARG A 74 13.04 -2.01 -8.14
N ALA A 75 12.42 -2.77 -7.24
CA ALA A 75 11.89 -4.09 -7.55
C ALA A 75 10.72 -4.01 -8.54
N ILE A 76 9.83 -3.02 -8.38
CA ILE A 76 8.74 -2.76 -9.32
C ILE A 76 9.28 -2.51 -10.74
N GLU A 77 10.27 -1.62 -10.88
CA GLU A 77 10.81 -1.30 -12.21
C GLU A 77 11.61 -2.45 -12.84
N ALA A 78 12.23 -3.29 -12.02
CA ALA A 78 12.98 -4.45 -12.48
C ALA A 78 12.06 -5.56 -13.03
N GLU A 79 10.91 -5.78 -12.37
CA GLU A 79 10.05 -6.94 -12.63
C GLU A 79 8.79 -6.61 -13.46
N LEU A 80 8.33 -5.35 -13.47
CA LEU A 80 7.14 -4.94 -14.23
C LEU A 80 7.48 -4.15 -15.50
N PRO A 81 7.34 -4.74 -16.70
CA PRO A 81 7.63 -4.05 -17.96
C PRO A 81 6.75 -2.82 -18.18
N GLY A 82 7.37 -1.73 -18.63
CA GLY A 82 6.68 -0.48 -18.95
C GLY A 82 6.18 0.30 -17.74
N VAL A 83 6.51 -0.15 -16.52
CA VAL A 83 6.22 0.57 -15.28
C VAL A 83 7.38 1.51 -14.94
N ARG A 84 7.04 2.70 -14.44
CA ARG A 84 7.99 3.68 -13.90
C ARG A 84 7.57 4.09 -12.50
N THR A 85 8.54 4.32 -11.65
CA THR A 85 8.34 4.77 -10.28
C THR A 85 9.02 6.11 -10.05
N SER A 86 8.45 6.91 -9.17
CA SER A 86 9.09 8.13 -8.69
C SER A 86 8.84 8.30 -7.20
N ARG A 87 9.90 8.60 -6.44
CA ARG A 87 9.79 9.04 -5.05
C ARG A 87 9.20 10.45 -5.03
N ILE A 88 8.19 10.66 -4.18
CA ILE A 88 7.55 11.98 -4.01
C ILE A 88 7.40 12.31 -2.53
N ALA A 89 7.39 13.60 -2.23
CA ALA A 89 7.22 14.10 -0.88
C ALA A 89 5.85 13.69 -0.28
N GLY A 90 5.90 13.19 0.95
CA GLY A 90 4.75 12.96 1.81
C GLY A 90 4.38 14.19 2.64
N GLY A 91 3.37 14.03 3.49
CA GLY A 91 3.07 15.03 4.52
C GLY A 91 4.23 15.12 5.52
N GLY A 92 4.85 16.30 5.64
CA GLY A 92 5.98 16.55 6.55
C GLY A 92 7.38 16.58 5.89
N GLY A 93 7.46 16.61 4.56
CA GLY A 93 8.69 16.96 3.82
C GLY A 93 9.66 15.81 3.54
N ALA A 94 9.42 14.61 4.04
CA ALA A 94 10.17 13.40 3.67
C ALA A 94 9.48 12.68 2.51
N ASP A 95 10.25 11.98 1.66
CA ASP A 95 9.75 11.22 0.51
C ASP A 95 9.03 9.92 0.92
N THR A 96 7.93 10.00 1.66
CA THR A 96 7.23 8.82 2.20
C THR A 96 6.24 8.18 1.23
N ARG A 97 6.41 8.45 -0.07
CA ARG A 97 5.49 8.01 -1.14
C ARG A 97 6.24 7.55 -2.39
N ILE A 98 5.63 6.62 -3.09
CA ILE A 98 6.02 6.16 -4.43
C ILE A 98 4.82 6.39 -5.34
N LEU A 99 5.06 7.03 -6.47
CA LEU A 99 4.11 7.13 -7.56
C LEU A 99 4.50 6.14 -8.64
N VAL A 100 3.64 5.17 -8.90
CA VAL A 100 3.84 4.11 -9.88
C VAL A 100 2.98 4.39 -11.09
N ARG A 101 3.58 4.40 -12.28
CA ARG A 101 2.89 4.71 -13.54
C ARG A 101 3.12 3.64 -14.59
N GLN A 102 2.05 3.30 -15.30
CA GLN A 102 2.09 2.46 -16.49
C GLN A 102 1.24 3.11 -17.58
N GLY A 103 1.89 3.70 -18.59
CA GLY A 103 1.20 4.52 -19.59
C GLY A 103 0.44 5.68 -18.94
N ALA A 104 -0.88 5.73 -19.13
CA ALA A 104 -1.77 6.76 -18.55
C ALA A 104 -2.35 6.38 -17.18
N THR A 105 -2.00 5.20 -16.65
CA THR A 105 -2.50 4.68 -15.37
C THR A 105 -1.51 4.98 -14.27
N GLU A 106 -1.99 5.38 -13.10
CA GLU A 106 -1.15 5.62 -11.92
C GLU A 106 -1.76 5.06 -10.64
N VAL A 107 -0.91 4.58 -9.74
CA VAL A 107 -1.25 4.18 -8.36
C VAL A 107 -0.20 4.72 -7.41
N LYS A 108 -0.59 5.00 -6.17
CA LYS A 108 0.33 5.53 -5.15
C LYS A 108 0.55 4.49 -4.08
N ILE A 109 1.80 4.38 -3.63
CA ILE A 109 2.16 3.70 -2.38
C ILE A 109 2.53 4.80 -1.40
N GLU A 110 1.91 4.82 -0.24
CA GLU A 110 2.21 5.83 0.78
C GLU A 110 2.30 5.26 2.18
N THR A 111 3.14 5.88 2.99
CA THR A 111 3.20 5.62 4.43
C THR A 111 3.21 6.91 5.23
N SER A 112 2.58 6.87 6.41
CA SER A 112 2.58 7.99 7.36
C SER A 112 3.76 7.84 8.31
N PRO A 113 4.64 8.85 8.43
CA PRO A 113 5.73 8.81 9.40
C PRO A 113 5.26 9.07 10.85
N VAL A 114 4.02 9.52 11.03
CA VAL A 114 3.45 9.88 12.34
C VAL A 114 2.94 8.63 13.07
N THR A 115 2.35 7.70 12.32
CA THR A 115 1.72 6.50 12.85
C THR A 115 2.69 5.33 12.79
N ARG A 116 3.11 4.80 13.93
CA ARG A 116 4.05 3.67 14.02
C ARG A 116 3.57 2.66 15.04
N GLY A 117 3.89 1.39 14.80
CA GLY A 117 3.37 0.30 15.59
C GLY A 117 1.90 0.03 15.29
N VAL A 118 1.39 -1.05 15.89
CA VAL A 118 0.02 -1.53 15.71
C VAL A 118 -0.51 -2.01 17.05
N VAL A 119 -1.82 -1.82 17.27
CA VAL A 119 -2.50 -2.34 18.46
C VAL A 119 -2.75 -3.84 18.32
N ASN A 120 -3.06 -4.29 17.11
CA ASN A 120 -3.30 -5.69 16.78
C ASN A 120 -2.25 -6.18 15.78
N GLU A 121 -1.81 -7.43 15.93
CA GLU A 121 -0.86 -8.04 15.00
C GLU A 121 -1.43 -8.08 13.57
N PRO A 122 -0.65 -7.65 12.55
CA PRO A 122 -1.08 -7.76 11.16
C PRO A 122 -1.15 -9.23 10.75
N THR A 123 -2.12 -9.58 9.93
CA THR A 123 -2.31 -10.97 9.47
C THR A 123 -2.12 -11.06 7.96
N PRO A 124 -1.38 -12.06 7.44
CA PRO A 124 -1.31 -12.29 6.00
C PRO A 124 -2.71 -12.62 5.48
N ARG A 125 -3.10 -11.95 4.40
CA ARG A 125 -4.38 -12.17 3.74
C ARG A 125 -4.20 -12.16 2.24
N ARG A 126 -4.88 -13.08 1.57
CA ARG A 126 -5.08 -13.06 0.12
C ARG A 126 -6.26 -12.18 -0.24
N VAL A 127 -6.25 -11.65 -1.45
CA VAL A 127 -7.41 -10.94 -2.03
C VAL A 127 -8.66 -11.83 -2.06
N THR A 128 -9.85 -11.25 -2.17
CA THR A 128 -11.09 -12.04 -2.29
C THR A 128 -11.11 -12.80 -3.62
N GLU A 129 -11.88 -13.89 -3.67
CA GLU A 129 -12.01 -14.73 -4.88
C GLU A 129 -12.43 -13.89 -6.11
N THR A 130 -13.39 -12.99 -5.94
CA THR A 130 -13.82 -12.06 -6.99
C THR A 130 -12.68 -11.19 -7.53
N VAL A 131 -11.77 -10.76 -6.67
CA VAL A 131 -10.61 -9.94 -7.06
C VAL A 131 -9.56 -10.80 -7.74
N GLU A 132 -9.30 -11.98 -7.20
CA GLU A 132 -8.35 -12.95 -7.74
C GLU A 132 -8.74 -13.37 -9.16
N ASP A 133 -10.01 -13.73 -9.37
CA ASP A 133 -10.54 -14.16 -10.67
C ASP A 133 -10.44 -13.06 -11.73
N ARG A 134 -10.58 -11.79 -11.33
CA ARG A 134 -10.63 -10.65 -12.25
C ARG A 134 -9.27 -10.01 -12.51
N PHE A 135 -8.42 -9.94 -11.49
CA PHE A 135 -7.19 -9.14 -11.51
C PHE A 135 -5.94 -9.94 -11.15
N GLY A 136 -6.09 -11.19 -10.70
CA GLY A 136 -5.00 -12.07 -10.31
C GLY A 136 -4.73 -12.08 -8.81
N PHE A 137 -3.85 -13.00 -8.42
CA PHE A 137 -3.49 -13.26 -7.03
C PHE A 137 -2.62 -12.14 -6.44
N ALA A 138 -2.94 -11.75 -5.20
CA ALA A 138 -2.05 -10.98 -4.34
C ALA A 138 -2.26 -11.35 -2.86
N GLU A 139 -1.17 -11.34 -2.10
CA GLU A 139 -1.16 -11.56 -0.66
C GLU A 139 -0.27 -10.51 0.02
N ILE A 140 -0.75 -9.96 1.13
CA ILE A 140 0.01 -9.00 1.95
C ILE A 140 -0.45 -9.07 3.41
N SER A 141 0.41 -8.65 4.34
CA SER A 141 0.00 -8.45 5.73
C SER A 141 -0.94 -7.25 5.83
N VAL A 142 -2.12 -7.46 6.40
CA VAL A 142 -3.17 -6.43 6.53
C VAL A 142 -3.47 -6.17 8.01
N LEU A 143 -3.68 -4.91 8.37
CA LEU A 143 -4.17 -4.54 9.70
C LEU A 143 -5.59 -5.07 9.93
N SER A 144 -5.95 -5.33 11.20
CA SER A 144 -7.30 -5.81 11.53
C SER A 144 -8.38 -4.85 11.00
N PHE A 145 -9.56 -5.40 10.70
CA PHE A 145 -10.65 -4.63 10.08
C PHE A 145 -11.01 -3.35 10.84
N GLU A 146 -11.01 -3.41 12.18
CA GLU A 146 -11.27 -2.27 13.06
C GLU A 146 -10.23 -1.15 12.88
N VAL A 147 -8.94 -1.52 12.78
CA VAL A 147 -7.83 -0.58 12.61
C VAL A 147 -7.75 -0.07 11.16
N ALA A 148 -8.06 -0.91 10.17
CA ALA A 148 -8.12 -0.53 8.77
C ALA A 148 -9.24 0.48 8.47
N CYS A 149 -10.33 0.45 9.26
CA CYS A 149 -11.47 1.36 9.13
C CYS A 149 -11.22 2.73 9.78
N CYS A 150 -10.39 2.80 10.82
CA CYS A 150 -10.09 4.04 11.52
C CYS A 150 -9.28 5.02 10.66
N ARG A 151 -9.98 5.94 9.97
CA ARG A 151 -9.42 7.24 9.62
C ARG A 151 -9.18 7.98 10.93
N PHE A 152 -7.93 8.06 11.36
CA PHE A 152 -7.40 8.86 12.47
C PHE A 152 -8.44 9.77 13.17
N HIS A 153 -9.13 9.25 14.18
CA HIS A 153 -9.53 10.09 15.32
C HIS A 153 -8.32 10.11 16.24
N GLY A 154 -7.46 11.10 16.04
CA GLY A 154 -6.42 11.41 17.01
C GLY A 154 -7.08 11.73 18.34
N HIS A 155 -6.84 10.89 19.34
CA HIS A 155 -6.57 11.24 20.73
C HIS A 155 -6.46 9.92 21.52
N LEU A 156 -5.23 9.52 21.77
CA LEU A 156 -4.83 8.57 22.80
C LEU A 156 -3.35 8.82 23.07
N VAL A 157 -3.03 10.00 23.61
CA VAL A 157 -2.73 10.24 25.03
C VAL A 157 -3.05 11.70 25.34
#